data_AF-A0A2B9QHG9-F1
#
_entry.id   AF-A0A2B9QHG9-F1
#
_cell.length_a   1.000
_cell.length_b   1.000
_cell.length_c   1.000
_cell.angle_alpha   90.00
_cell.angle_beta   90.00
_cell.angle_gamma   90.00
#
_symmetry.space_group_name_H-M   'P 1'
#
loop_
_entity.id
_entity.type
_entity.pdbx_description
1 polymer ?
#
loop_
_entity_poly.entity_id
_entity_poly.type
_entity_poly.pdbx_seq_one_letter_code
_entity_poly.pdbx_strand_id
1 'polypeptide(L)'
;MDFETVMQELETLGKERTKKIYISNGAKEPLFGVATGAMKPIAKKIKINQSLAEELYATGNYDAMYFAGIIADPKTMNELDFDRWMDGAYFYMLSDYVVAVTLSESEFAQDVADKWIASGDELRMSAGWSCYCWLLGNRKDHEFSESKIANMLEVVKNTIHDAPERTKSAMNNFLNTVGISYVPLHEKAVETAKEVGIVELKRDNKKSSFLNAYESIHKELDRGRLGFKRKYVRC
;
A
#
# COMPACT_ATOMS: atom_id res chain seq x y z
N MET A 1 -26.36 3.64 -4.99
CA MET A 1 -25.89 3.56 -6.39
C MET A 1 -25.57 2.09 -6.64
N ASP A 2 -25.98 1.58 -7.79
CA ASP A 2 -25.72 0.20 -8.22
C ASP A 2 -24.39 0.10 -8.99
N PHE A 3 -24.01 -1.13 -9.34
CA PHE A 3 -22.79 -1.45 -10.07
C PHE A 3 -22.68 -0.71 -11.40
N GLU A 4 -23.74 -0.75 -12.23
CA GLU A 4 -23.74 -0.15 -13.56
C GLU A 4 -23.52 1.37 -13.50
N THR A 5 -24.22 2.05 -12.59
CA THR A 5 -24.06 3.50 -12.38
C THR A 5 -22.63 3.84 -11.97
N VAL A 6 -22.03 3.04 -11.08
CA VAL A 6 -20.65 3.30 -10.62
C VAL A 6 -19.64 3.09 -11.74
N MET A 7 -19.77 2.01 -12.51
CA MET A 7 -18.88 1.76 -13.64
C MET A 7 -18.95 2.89 -14.67
N GLN A 8 -20.15 3.38 -14.98
CA GLN A 8 -20.34 4.49 -15.91
C GLN A 8 -19.78 5.82 -15.38
N GLU A 9 -19.96 6.12 -14.09
CA GLU A 9 -19.37 7.31 -13.47
C GLU A 9 -17.83 7.23 -13.48
N LEU A 10 -17.24 6.07 -13.16
CA LEU A 10 -15.79 5.87 -13.20
C LEU A 10 -15.24 6.03 -14.62
N GLU A 11 -15.89 5.44 -15.62
CA GLU A 11 -15.50 5.60 -17.03
C GLU A 11 -15.49 7.08 -17.46
N THR A 12 -16.54 7.82 -17.07
CA THR A 12 -16.67 9.25 -17.38
C THR A 12 -15.57 10.10 -16.74
N LEU A 13 -15.04 9.69 -15.59
CA LEU A 13 -13.92 10.37 -14.93
C LEU A 13 -12.55 10.01 -15.50
N GLY A 14 -12.47 9.00 -16.36
CA GLY A 14 -11.25 8.51 -17.00
C GLY A 14 -10.54 9.59 -17.81
N LYS A 15 -9.21 9.61 -17.74
CA LYS A 15 -8.36 10.50 -18.54
C LYS A 15 -7.19 9.74 -19.13
N GLU A 16 -6.98 9.91 -20.44
CA GLU A 16 -5.90 9.25 -21.19
C GLU A 16 -4.51 9.45 -20.58
N ARG A 17 -4.22 10.66 -20.06
CA ARG A 17 -2.94 10.92 -19.39
C ARG A 17 -2.75 10.04 -18.15
N THR A 18 -3.79 9.92 -17.32
CA THR A 18 -3.75 9.11 -16.10
C THR A 18 -3.71 7.63 -16.45
N LYS A 19 -4.50 7.20 -17.43
CA LYS A 19 -4.49 5.83 -17.98
C LYS A 19 -3.09 5.40 -18.42
N LYS A 20 -2.39 6.24 -19.20
CA LYS A 20 -1.00 6.00 -19.61
C LYS A 20 -0.05 5.86 -18.43
N ILE A 21 -0.23 6.66 -17.38
CA ILE A 21 0.59 6.55 -16.15
C ILE A 21 0.35 5.19 -15.49
N TYR A 22 -0.89 4.77 -15.32
CA TYR A 22 -1.24 3.47 -14.72
C TYR A 22 -0.71 2.30 -15.55
N ILE A 23 -0.88 2.32 -16.87
CA ILE A 23 -0.29 1.30 -17.77
C ILE A 23 1.22 1.25 -17.61
N SER A 24 1.88 2.41 -17.60
CA SER A 24 3.33 2.49 -17.42
C SER A 24 3.81 2.01 -16.03
N ASN A 25 2.89 1.85 -15.07
CA ASN A 25 3.15 1.30 -13.75
C ASN A 25 2.80 -0.20 -13.67
N GLY A 26 2.28 -0.81 -14.73
CA GLY A 26 1.95 -2.24 -14.78
C GLY A 26 0.46 -2.55 -14.82
N ALA A 27 -0.42 -1.54 -14.82
CA ALA A 27 -1.84 -1.79 -15.04
C ALA A 27 -2.08 -2.30 -16.47
N LYS A 28 -3.06 -3.19 -16.64
CA LYS A 28 -3.47 -3.74 -17.94
C LYS A 28 -4.96 -3.48 -18.16
N GLU A 29 -5.40 -3.49 -19.41
CA GLU A 29 -6.82 -3.36 -19.72
C GLU A 29 -7.64 -4.49 -19.06
N PRO A 30 -8.88 -4.22 -18.61
CA PRO A 30 -9.57 -2.93 -18.70
C PRO A 30 -9.10 -1.90 -17.66
N LEU A 31 -8.97 -0.63 -18.05
CA LEU A 31 -8.87 0.51 -17.12
C LEU A 31 -9.30 1.83 -17.77
N PHE A 32 -9.78 2.77 -16.95
CA PHE A 32 -10.27 4.09 -17.37
C PHE A 32 -9.23 5.20 -17.14
N GLY A 33 -8.40 5.11 -16.11
CA GLY A 33 -7.44 6.16 -15.73
C GLY A 33 -8.09 7.29 -14.94
N VAL A 34 -8.72 6.97 -13.82
CA VAL A 34 -9.40 7.91 -12.92
C VAL A 34 -8.42 8.43 -11.89
N ALA A 35 -8.28 9.75 -11.79
CA ALA A 35 -7.51 10.32 -10.68
C ALA A 35 -8.26 10.11 -9.36
N THR A 36 -7.58 9.61 -8.33
CA THR A 36 -8.21 9.19 -7.06
C THR A 36 -9.04 10.29 -6.40
N GLY A 37 -8.58 11.55 -6.45
CA GLY A 37 -9.33 12.71 -5.93
C GLY A 37 -10.69 12.96 -6.61
N ALA A 38 -10.89 12.46 -7.84
CA ALA A 38 -12.15 12.55 -8.55
C ALA A 38 -13.20 11.53 -8.05
N MET A 39 -12.77 10.49 -7.32
CA MET A 39 -13.67 9.46 -6.79
C MET A 39 -14.42 9.91 -5.52
N LYS A 40 -13.95 10.97 -4.85
CA LYS A 40 -14.50 11.45 -3.56
C LYS A 40 -16.00 11.75 -3.58
N PRO A 41 -16.58 12.39 -4.61
CA PRO A 41 -18.04 12.60 -4.68
C PRO A 41 -18.83 11.29 -4.74
N ILE A 42 -18.32 10.29 -5.48
CA ILE A 42 -18.95 8.96 -5.61
C ILE A 42 -18.87 8.22 -4.28
N ALA A 43 -17.68 8.18 -3.68
CA ALA A 43 -17.45 7.57 -2.37
C ALA A 43 -18.35 8.15 -1.28
N LYS A 44 -18.56 9.48 -1.28
CA LYS A 44 -19.44 10.15 -0.30
C LYS A 44 -20.91 9.72 -0.42
N LYS A 45 -21.40 9.45 -1.65
CA LYS A 45 -22.77 9.00 -1.89
C LYS A 45 -22.96 7.54 -1.45
N ILE A 46 -22.00 6.68 -1.76
CA ILE A 46 -22.09 5.22 -1.52
C ILE A 46 -21.76 4.87 -0.07
N LYS A 47 -20.75 5.53 0.51
CA LYS A 47 -20.12 5.18 1.78
C LYS A 47 -19.57 3.74 1.72
N ILE A 48 -19.78 2.95 2.77
CA ILE A 48 -19.36 1.56 2.85
C ILE A 48 -20.46 0.66 2.25
N ASN A 49 -20.08 -0.20 1.32
CA ASN A 49 -20.93 -1.23 0.73
C ASN A 49 -20.06 -2.41 0.24
N GLN A 50 -19.94 -3.46 1.06
CA GLN A 50 -19.10 -4.61 0.74
C GLN A 50 -19.57 -5.38 -0.49
N SER A 51 -20.89 -5.58 -0.67
CA SER A 51 -21.41 -6.31 -1.84
C SER A 51 -20.99 -5.64 -3.14
N LEU A 52 -21.15 -4.31 -3.21
CA LEU A 52 -20.73 -3.52 -4.36
C LEU A 52 -19.21 -3.51 -4.53
N ALA A 53 -18.45 -3.50 -3.43
CA ALA A 53 -16.98 -3.60 -3.48
C ALA A 53 -16.54 -4.92 -4.14
N GLU A 54 -17.15 -6.05 -3.77
CA GLU A 54 -16.83 -7.35 -4.38
C GLU A 54 -17.15 -7.37 -5.88
N GLU A 55 -18.32 -6.85 -6.29
CA GLU A 55 -18.69 -6.76 -7.71
C GLU A 55 -17.69 -5.91 -8.50
N LEU A 56 -17.29 -4.75 -7.97
CA LEU A 56 -16.32 -3.86 -8.60
C LEU A 56 -14.92 -4.48 -8.66
N TYR A 57 -14.48 -5.16 -7.60
CA TYR A 57 -13.17 -5.80 -7.56
C TYR A 57 -13.08 -6.97 -8.56
N ALA A 58 -14.16 -7.73 -8.71
CA ALA A 58 -14.24 -8.85 -9.64
C ALA A 58 -14.13 -8.44 -11.12
N THR A 59 -14.33 -7.17 -11.47
CA THR A 59 -14.23 -6.68 -12.86
C THR A 59 -12.83 -6.81 -13.45
N GLY A 60 -11.79 -6.87 -12.61
CA GLY A 60 -10.39 -6.77 -13.05
C GLY A 60 -10.01 -5.38 -13.58
N ASN A 61 -10.94 -4.41 -13.56
CA ASN A 61 -10.66 -3.03 -13.97
C ASN A 61 -9.95 -2.30 -12.84
N TYR A 62 -8.74 -1.79 -13.10
CA TYR A 62 -7.92 -1.18 -12.05
C TYR A 62 -8.64 -0.05 -11.29
N ASP A 63 -9.34 0.83 -11.98
CA ASP A 63 -10.02 1.97 -11.34
C ASP A 63 -11.22 1.52 -10.51
N ALA A 64 -11.95 0.50 -10.98
CA ALA A 64 -13.05 -0.12 -10.23
C ALA A 64 -12.54 -0.88 -9.01
N MET A 65 -11.45 -1.66 -9.13
CA MET A 65 -10.80 -2.36 -8.02
C MET A 65 -10.25 -1.37 -6.98
N TYR A 66 -9.68 -0.24 -7.43
CA TYR A 66 -9.24 0.82 -6.52
C TYR A 66 -10.42 1.41 -5.75
N PHE A 67 -11.51 1.71 -6.45
CA PHE A 67 -12.72 2.24 -5.84
C PHE A 67 -13.40 1.24 -4.91
N ALA A 68 -13.38 -0.05 -5.23
CA ALA A 68 -13.85 -1.13 -4.36
C ALA A 68 -13.19 -1.06 -2.99
N GLY A 69 -11.86 -0.87 -2.96
CA GLY A 69 -11.14 -0.69 -1.70
C GLY A 69 -11.65 0.49 -0.87
N ILE A 70 -12.01 1.62 -1.51
CA ILE A 70 -12.53 2.82 -0.82
C ILE A 70 -13.87 2.54 -0.13
N ILE A 71 -14.73 1.73 -0.74
CA ILE A 71 -16.10 1.47 -0.27
C ILE A 71 -16.24 0.13 0.47
N ALA A 72 -15.17 -0.66 0.57
CA ALA A 72 -15.19 -1.93 1.31
C ALA A 72 -15.47 -1.73 2.80
N ASP A 73 -16.02 -2.76 3.44
CA ASP A 73 -16.14 -2.89 4.89
C ASP A 73 -15.10 -3.86 5.45
N PRO A 74 -13.87 -3.40 5.73
CA PRO A 74 -12.78 -4.25 6.21
C PRO A 74 -13.06 -4.91 7.56
N LYS A 75 -14.09 -4.48 8.30
CA LYS A 75 -14.51 -5.09 9.57
C LYS A 75 -15.33 -6.36 9.38
N THR A 76 -15.90 -6.54 8.19
CA THR A 76 -16.71 -7.72 7.85
C THR A 76 -15.95 -8.74 7.00
N MET A 77 -14.85 -8.30 6.36
CA MET A 77 -13.94 -9.16 5.63
C MET A 77 -13.19 -10.09 6.59
N ASN A 78 -13.03 -11.34 6.20
CA ASN A 78 -12.16 -12.32 6.87
C ASN A 78 -10.85 -12.54 6.08
N GLU A 79 -9.96 -13.40 6.58
CA GLU A 79 -8.69 -13.71 5.93
C GLU A 79 -8.86 -14.25 4.50
N LEU A 80 -9.86 -15.10 4.23
CA LEU A 80 -10.13 -15.63 2.89
C LEU A 80 -10.59 -14.55 1.91
N ASP A 81 -11.29 -13.51 2.39
CA ASP A 81 -11.65 -12.37 1.56
C ASP A 81 -10.40 -11.58 1.14
N PHE A 82 -9.46 -11.37 2.07
CA PHE A 82 -8.19 -10.72 1.76
C PHE A 82 -7.30 -11.58 0.86
N ASP A 83 -7.30 -12.90 1.01
CA ASP A 83 -6.59 -13.79 0.09
C ASP A 83 -7.18 -13.73 -1.32
N ARG A 84 -8.52 -13.76 -1.45
CA ARG A 84 -9.21 -13.57 -2.75
C ARG A 84 -8.84 -12.23 -3.39
N TRP A 85 -8.80 -11.16 -2.59
CA TRP A 85 -8.41 -9.84 -3.10
C TRP A 85 -6.95 -9.84 -3.54
N MET A 86 -6.04 -10.41 -2.76
CA MET A 86 -4.63 -10.52 -3.13
C MET A 86 -4.39 -11.36 -4.39
N ASP A 87 -5.12 -12.46 -4.59
CA ASP A 87 -5.02 -13.26 -5.81
C ASP A 87 -5.41 -12.46 -7.06
N GLY A 88 -6.34 -11.51 -6.93
CA GLY A 88 -6.68 -10.56 -7.99
C GLY A 88 -5.70 -9.40 -8.14
N ALA A 89 -4.82 -9.15 -7.17
CA ALA A 89 -3.90 -8.01 -7.15
C ALA A 89 -2.68 -8.25 -8.05
N TYR A 90 -2.88 -8.11 -9.37
CA TYR A 90 -1.88 -8.48 -10.38
C TYR A 90 -0.67 -7.53 -10.51
N PHE A 91 -0.65 -6.39 -9.79
CA PHE A 91 0.49 -5.47 -9.75
C PHE A 91 0.48 -4.60 -8.50
N TYR A 92 1.60 -3.91 -8.24
CA TYR A 92 1.85 -3.27 -6.95
C TYR A 92 0.83 -2.21 -6.54
N MET A 93 0.18 -1.51 -7.47
CA MET A 93 -0.78 -0.50 -7.07
C MET A 93 -2.07 -1.11 -6.49
N LEU A 94 -2.39 -2.36 -6.82
CA LEU A 94 -3.45 -3.12 -6.17
C LEU A 94 -2.98 -3.66 -4.82
N SER A 95 -1.84 -4.35 -4.79
CA SER A 95 -1.32 -4.95 -3.55
C SER A 95 -1.08 -3.89 -2.47
N ASP A 96 -0.39 -2.80 -2.81
CA ASP A 96 0.15 -1.85 -1.84
C ASP A 96 -0.84 -0.73 -1.48
N TYR A 97 -1.64 -0.26 -2.45
CA TYR A 97 -2.52 0.92 -2.26
C TYR A 97 -4.02 0.59 -2.23
N VAL A 98 -4.40 -0.65 -2.54
CA VAL A 98 -5.79 -1.11 -2.45
C VAL A 98 -5.91 -2.15 -1.34
N VAL A 99 -5.36 -3.34 -1.53
CA VAL A 99 -5.55 -4.47 -0.62
C VAL A 99 -4.87 -4.21 0.73
N ALA A 100 -3.60 -3.82 0.75
CA ALA A 100 -2.89 -3.53 2.00
C ALA A 100 -3.50 -2.35 2.79
N VAL A 101 -4.03 -1.34 2.10
CA VAL A 101 -4.72 -0.21 2.75
C VAL A 101 -6.03 -0.68 3.36
N THR A 102 -6.85 -1.45 2.63
CA THR A 102 -8.08 -2.05 3.17
C THR A 102 -7.77 -2.95 4.36
N LEU A 103 -6.74 -3.80 4.25
CA LEU A 103 -6.31 -4.69 5.34
C LEU A 103 -5.88 -3.90 6.59
N SER A 104 -5.20 -2.77 6.43
CA SER A 104 -4.74 -1.97 7.59
C SER A 104 -5.89 -1.45 8.48
N GLU A 105 -7.12 -1.44 7.94
CA GLU A 105 -8.34 -1.05 8.63
C GLU A 105 -9.09 -2.23 9.29
N SER A 106 -8.60 -3.48 9.16
CA SER A 106 -9.14 -4.67 9.84
C SER A 106 -8.46 -4.95 11.18
N GLU A 107 -9.11 -5.70 12.07
CA GLU A 107 -8.56 -5.98 13.42
C GLU A 107 -7.36 -6.94 13.39
N PHE A 108 -7.36 -7.87 12.45
CA PHE A 108 -6.35 -8.93 12.29
C PHE A 108 -5.25 -8.59 11.25
N ALA A 109 -5.09 -7.30 10.94
CA ALA A 109 -4.19 -6.81 9.91
C ALA A 109 -2.73 -7.29 10.07
N GLN A 110 -2.21 -7.29 11.30
CA GLN A 110 -0.83 -7.73 11.57
C GLN A 110 -0.64 -9.21 11.26
N ASP A 111 -1.60 -10.07 11.63
CA ASP A 111 -1.48 -11.52 11.44
C ASP A 111 -1.46 -11.89 9.95
N VAL A 112 -2.31 -11.26 9.14
CA VAL A 112 -2.35 -11.47 7.69
C VAL A 112 -1.11 -10.86 7.02
N ALA A 113 -0.70 -9.66 7.42
CA ALA A 113 0.52 -9.04 6.89
C ALA A 113 1.77 -9.89 7.16
N ASP A 114 1.88 -10.50 8.34
CA ASP A 114 2.99 -11.39 8.71
C ASP A 114 3.03 -12.63 7.81
N LYS A 115 1.88 -13.28 7.58
CA LYS A 115 1.76 -14.43 6.66
C LYS A 115 2.18 -14.05 5.24
N TRP A 116 1.77 -12.87 4.77
CA TRP A 116 2.12 -12.38 3.45
C TRP A 116 3.61 -12.05 3.32
N ILE A 117 4.23 -11.45 4.34
CA ILE A 117 5.69 -11.21 4.38
C ILE A 117 6.46 -12.53 4.32
N ALA A 118 5.96 -13.58 4.97
CA ALA A 118 6.60 -14.89 4.98
C ALA A 118 6.34 -15.75 3.72
N SER A 119 5.48 -15.30 2.80
CA SER A 119 4.96 -16.14 1.71
C SER A 119 5.97 -16.45 0.60
N GLY A 120 7.00 -15.62 0.42
CA GLY A 120 7.92 -15.69 -0.72
C GLY A 120 7.31 -15.20 -2.05
N ASP A 121 6.01 -14.85 -2.08
CA ASP A 121 5.36 -14.23 -3.24
C ASP A 121 5.60 -12.72 -3.24
N GLU A 122 6.13 -12.18 -4.34
CA GLU A 122 6.58 -10.78 -4.43
C GLU A 122 5.51 -9.76 -4.03
N LEU A 123 4.29 -9.90 -4.57
CA LEU A 123 3.22 -8.92 -4.36
C LEU A 123 2.54 -9.10 -3.00
N ARG A 124 2.41 -10.33 -2.50
CA ARG A 124 1.96 -10.58 -1.11
C ARG A 124 2.96 -9.99 -0.12
N MET A 125 4.25 -10.27 -0.28
CA MET A 125 5.27 -9.65 0.57
C MET A 125 5.20 -8.12 0.51
N SER A 126 5.08 -7.55 -0.69
CA SER A 126 4.91 -6.09 -0.89
C SER A 126 3.68 -5.55 -0.15
N ALA A 127 2.53 -6.22 -0.24
CA ALA A 127 1.32 -5.85 0.48
C ALA A 127 1.48 -5.95 2.00
N GLY A 128 2.14 -6.99 2.51
CA GLY A 128 2.38 -7.17 3.94
C GLY A 128 3.23 -6.03 4.52
N TRP A 129 4.37 -5.72 3.90
CA TRP A 129 5.21 -4.58 4.29
C TRP A 129 4.48 -3.23 4.17
N SER A 130 3.70 -3.05 3.09
CA SER A 130 2.88 -1.85 2.90
C SER A 130 1.80 -1.71 3.97
N CYS A 131 1.16 -2.82 4.36
CA CYS A 131 0.15 -2.84 5.41
C CYS A 131 0.72 -2.30 6.74
N TYR A 132 1.94 -2.71 7.11
CA TYR A 132 2.62 -2.14 8.27
C TYR A 132 2.85 -0.63 8.17
N CYS A 133 3.19 -0.11 6.98
CA CYS A 133 3.34 1.33 6.80
C CYS A 133 2.02 2.08 7.06
N TRP A 134 0.90 1.52 6.58
CA TRP A 134 -0.43 2.11 6.79
C TRP A 134 -0.90 1.97 8.24
N LEU A 135 -0.62 0.84 8.88
CA LEU A 135 -0.87 0.62 10.30
C LEU A 135 -0.13 1.64 11.16
N LEU A 136 1.17 1.85 10.94
CA LEU A 136 1.98 2.82 11.68
C LEU A 136 1.51 4.27 11.51
N GLY A 137 0.91 4.60 10.37
CA GLY A 137 0.30 5.91 10.14
C GLY A 137 -1.08 6.09 10.78
N ASN A 138 -1.79 5.00 11.07
CA ASN A 138 -3.18 5.03 11.54
C ASN A 138 -3.34 4.67 13.03
N ARG A 139 -2.44 3.85 13.58
CA ARG A 139 -2.50 3.30 14.95
C ARG A 139 -1.46 3.92 15.87
N LYS A 140 -1.74 3.84 17.18
CA LYS A 140 -0.84 4.32 18.23
C LYS A 140 0.33 3.33 18.43
N ASP A 141 1.47 3.83 18.90
CA ASP A 141 2.69 3.02 19.01
C ASP A 141 2.55 1.82 19.94
N HIS A 142 1.74 1.93 21.01
CA HIS A 142 1.50 0.82 21.95
C HIS A 142 0.69 -0.34 21.36
N GLU A 143 0.12 -0.20 20.16
CA GLU A 143 -0.55 -1.29 19.44
C GLU A 143 0.47 -2.20 18.72
N PHE A 144 1.75 -1.86 18.77
CA PHE A 144 2.85 -2.61 18.18
C PHE A 144 3.82 -3.05 19.27
N SER A 145 4.27 -4.31 19.16
CA SER A 145 5.42 -4.76 19.93
C SER A 145 6.69 -4.11 19.37
N GLU A 146 7.38 -3.32 20.20
CA GLU A 146 8.63 -2.67 19.81
C GLU A 146 9.67 -3.69 19.36
N SER A 147 9.80 -4.83 20.06
CA SER A 147 10.73 -5.89 19.68
C SER A 147 10.38 -6.52 18.33
N LYS A 148 9.09 -6.61 17.99
CA LYS A 148 8.64 -7.07 16.67
C LYS A 148 9.08 -6.12 15.57
N ILE A 149 8.81 -4.81 15.73
CA ILE A 149 9.21 -3.80 14.74
C ILE A 149 10.74 -3.72 14.62
N ALA A 150 11.47 -3.83 15.74
CA ALA A 150 12.93 -3.87 15.74
C ALA A 150 13.48 -5.08 14.97
N ASN A 151 12.88 -6.26 15.14
CA ASN A 151 13.24 -7.45 14.38
C ASN A 151 12.91 -7.29 12.88
N MET A 152 11.79 -6.65 12.54
CA MET A 152 11.45 -6.34 11.15
C MET A 152 12.48 -5.40 10.51
N LEU A 153 13.02 -4.40 11.24
CA LEU A 153 14.14 -3.58 10.75
C LEU A 153 15.39 -4.42 10.46
N GLU A 154 15.72 -5.39 11.32
CA GLU A 154 16.85 -6.30 11.09
C GLU A 154 16.64 -7.18 9.84
N VAL A 155 15.42 -7.70 9.65
CA VAL A 155 15.06 -8.42 8.41
C VAL A 155 15.29 -7.52 7.20
N VAL A 156 14.78 -6.29 7.25
CA VAL A 156 14.98 -5.34 6.14
C VAL A 156 16.44 -5.08 5.85
N LYS A 157 17.25 -4.81 6.89
CA LYS A 157 18.69 -4.61 6.76
C LYS A 157 19.36 -5.74 6.00
N ASN A 158 19.03 -6.98 6.36
CA ASN A 158 19.76 -8.15 5.91
C ASN A 158 19.28 -8.68 4.55
N THR A 159 18.04 -8.38 4.14
CA THR A 159 17.44 -9.04 2.96
C THR A 159 16.95 -8.09 1.88
N ILE A 160 16.89 -6.78 2.10
CA ILE A 160 16.28 -5.85 1.12
C ILE A 160 16.98 -5.90 -0.24
N HIS A 161 18.30 -5.97 -0.31
CA HIS A 161 19.03 -5.92 -1.59
C HIS A 161 18.78 -7.13 -2.49
N ASP A 162 18.45 -8.28 -1.89
CA ASP A 162 18.16 -9.53 -2.59
C ASP A 162 16.66 -9.83 -2.73
N ALA A 163 15.79 -8.99 -2.15
CA ALA A 163 14.34 -9.15 -2.22
C ALA A 163 13.79 -8.90 -3.64
N PRO A 164 12.59 -9.40 -3.97
CA PRO A 164 11.91 -9.04 -5.21
C PRO A 164 11.67 -7.51 -5.34
N GLU A 165 11.56 -7.02 -6.56
CA GLU A 165 11.61 -5.58 -6.88
C GLU A 165 10.46 -4.77 -6.24
N ARG A 166 9.24 -5.31 -6.17
CA ARG A 166 8.14 -4.65 -5.46
C ARG A 166 8.30 -4.76 -3.95
N THR A 167 8.76 -5.90 -3.46
CA THR A 167 9.07 -6.10 -2.03
C THR A 167 10.11 -5.12 -1.52
N LYS A 168 11.19 -4.85 -2.29
CA LYS A 168 12.19 -3.80 -2.01
C LYS A 168 11.56 -2.43 -1.79
N SER A 169 10.62 -2.06 -2.66
CA SER A 169 9.91 -0.78 -2.57
C SER A 169 9.14 -0.67 -1.25
N ALA A 170 8.42 -1.72 -0.88
CA ALA A 170 7.63 -1.74 0.35
C ALA A 170 8.51 -1.79 1.62
N MET A 171 9.61 -2.56 1.60
CA MET A 171 10.60 -2.59 2.70
C MET A 171 11.28 -1.23 2.89
N ASN A 172 11.65 -0.55 1.81
CA ASN A 172 12.19 0.81 1.90
C ASN A 172 11.15 1.80 2.45
N ASN A 173 9.88 1.66 2.06
CA ASN A 173 8.79 2.45 2.65
C ASN A 173 8.61 2.17 4.14
N PHE A 174 8.79 0.92 4.58
CA PHE A 174 8.75 0.53 5.98
C PHE A 174 9.88 1.22 6.78
N LEU A 175 11.12 1.24 6.27
CA LEU A 175 12.23 1.98 6.91
C LEU A 175 11.88 3.46 7.11
N ASN A 176 11.40 4.11 6.06
CA ASN A 176 10.96 5.51 6.13
C ASN A 176 9.85 5.72 7.16
N THR A 177 8.86 4.81 7.16
CA THR A 177 7.69 4.94 8.01
C THR A 177 8.04 4.71 9.48
N VAL A 178 8.87 3.72 9.80
CA VAL A 178 9.36 3.54 11.19
C VAL A 178 10.20 4.75 11.60
N GLY A 179 11.12 5.20 10.74
CA GLY A 179 11.99 6.35 11.01
C GLY A 179 11.25 7.67 11.25
N ILE A 180 10.00 7.81 10.81
CA ILE A 180 9.21 9.04 11.00
C ILE A 180 8.02 8.85 11.94
N SER A 181 7.29 7.76 11.80
CA SER A 181 5.97 7.55 12.41
C SER A 181 6.00 6.62 13.62
N TYR A 182 7.12 5.96 13.93
CA TYR A 182 7.28 5.09 15.10
C TYR A 182 8.48 5.55 15.93
N VAL A 183 8.25 6.58 16.75
CA VAL A 183 9.29 7.27 17.53
C VAL A 183 10.14 6.33 18.40
N PRO A 184 9.59 5.26 19.04
CA PRO A 184 10.40 4.37 19.88
C PRO A 184 11.62 3.75 19.18
N LEU A 185 11.58 3.59 17.85
CA LEU A 185 12.69 3.03 17.06
C LEU A 185 13.23 4.01 16.01
N HIS A 186 13.02 5.32 16.20
CA HIS A 186 13.53 6.35 15.28
C HIS A 186 15.03 6.18 15.01
N GLU A 187 15.84 6.16 16.07
CA GLU A 187 17.30 6.09 15.97
C GLU A 187 17.76 4.81 15.26
N LYS A 188 17.18 3.66 15.66
CA LYS A 188 17.48 2.37 15.04
C LYS A 188 17.09 2.34 13.56
N ALA A 189 15.96 2.93 13.18
CA ALA A 189 15.55 3.00 11.78
C ALA A 189 16.46 3.91 10.95
N VAL A 190 16.93 5.03 11.50
CA VAL A 190 17.92 5.91 10.85
C VAL A 190 19.25 5.20 10.63
N GLU A 191 19.75 4.51 11.65
CA GLU A 191 20.97 3.70 11.57
C GLU A 191 20.82 2.58 10.52
N THR A 192 19.71 1.84 10.59
CA THR A 192 19.40 0.79 9.62
C THR A 192 19.32 1.35 8.19
N ALA A 193 18.68 2.49 7.98
CA ALA A 193 18.57 3.13 6.67
C ALA A 193 19.95 3.59 6.13
N LYS A 194 20.86 4.00 7.01
CA LYS A 194 22.24 4.35 6.66
C LYS A 194 23.03 3.11 6.22
N GLU A 195 22.89 1.99 6.93
CA GLU A 195 23.53 0.72 6.59
C GLU A 195 22.99 0.11 5.29
N VAL A 196 21.67 0.16 5.10
CA VAL A 196 21.02 -0.30 3.86
C VAL A 196 21.50 0.50 2.66
N GLY A 197 21.65 1.82 2.79
CA GLY A 197 22.12 2.68 1.70
C GLY A 197 21.11 2.80 0.55
N ILE A 198 21.61 2.91 -0.68
CA ILE A 198 20.78 3.08 -1.88
C ILE A 198 20.20 1.74 -2.31
N VAL A 199 18.88 1.69 -2.47
CA VAL A 199 18.15 0.52 -2.98
C VAL A 199 17.77 0.77 -4.44
N GLU A 200 18.30 -0.03 -5.36
CA GLU A 200 17.89 -0.01 -6.76
C GLU A 200 16.60 -0.83 -6.94
N LEU A 201 15.61 -0.20 -7.59
CA LEU A 201 14.39 -0.84 -8.07
C LEU A 201 14.40 -0.90 -9.59
N LYS A 202 14.53 -2.11 -10.13
CA LYS A 202 14.36 -2.36 -11.57
C LYS A 202 12.88 -2.21 -11.93
N ARG A 203 12.65 -1.66 -13.12
CA ARG A 203 11.30 -1.39 -13.63
C ARG A 203 11.23 -1.80 -15.09
N ASP A 204 10.17 -2.52 -15.43
CA ASP A 204 9.94 -2.90 -16.82
C ASP A 204 9.75 -1.66 -17.69
N ASN A 205 10.43 -1.65 -18.84
CA ASN A 205 10.33 -0.62 -19.87
C ASN A 205 10.66 0.82 -19.39
N LYS A 206 11.39 0.96 -18.28
CA LYS A 206 11.80 2.25 -17.68
C LYS A 206 13.18 2.16 -17.06
N LYS A 207 13.78 3.32 -16.77
CA LYS A 207 14.99 3.39 -15.95
C LYS A 207 14.70 2.88 -14.54
N SER A 208 15.70 2.24 -13.92
CA SER A 208 15.66 1.90 -12.50
C SER A 208 15.37 3.14 -11.66
N SER A 209 14.65 2.94 -10.56
CA SER A 209 14.49 3.94 -9.52
C SER A 209 15.51 3.68 -8.43
N PHE A 210 16.11 4.73 -7.88
CA PHE A 210 17.05 4.61 -6.76
C PHE A 210 16.39 5.22 -5.53
N LEU A 211 16.14 4.38 -4.53
CA LEU A 211 15.56 4.81 -3.26
C LEU A 211 16.66 5.01 -2.23
N ASN A 212 16.52 6.06 -1.43
CA ASN A 212 17.41 6.34 -0.32
C ASN A 212 16.56 6.67 0.91
N ALA A 213 16.37 5.67 1.77
CA ALA A 213 15.56 5.82 2.98
C ALA A 213 16.19 6.84 3.93
N TYR A 214 17.53 6.84 4.08
CA TYR A 214 18.23 7.79 4.94
C TYR A 214 17.94 9.24 4.52
N GLU A 215 18.10 9.57 3.24
CA GLU A 215 17.80 10.90 2.71
C GLU A 215 16.30 11.26 2.85
N SER A 216 15.41 10.29 2.63
CA SER A 216 13.97 10.48 2.73
C SER A 216 13.53 10.79 4.16
N ILE A 217 14.09 10.08 5.15
CA ILE A 217 13.86 10.35 6.58
C ILE A 217 14.34 11.77 6.93
N HIS A 218 15.55 12.14 6.54
CA HIS A 218 16.10 13.48 6.84
C HIS A 218 15.25 14.61 6.24
N LYS A 219 14.75 14.44 5.01
CA LYS A 219 13.84 15.43 4.41
C LYS A 219 12.54 15.62 5.20
N GLU A 220 12.02 14.58 5.83
CA GLU A 220 10.82 14.68 6.68
C GLU A 220 11.17 15.27 8.07
N LEU A 221 12.37 15.01 8.59
CA LEU A 221 12.89 15.69 9.80
C LEU A 221 13.06 17.19 9.58
N ASP A 222 13.61 17.62 8.44
CA ASP A 222 13.75 19.03 8.06
C ASP A 222 12.39 19.75 7.98
N ARG A 223 11.32 18.99 7.69
CA ARG A 223 9.93 19.48 7.69
C ARG A 223 9.27 19.44 9.08
N GLY A 224 10.00 19.04 10.11
CA GLY A 224 9.50 18.93 11.49
C GLY A 224 8.47 17.82 11.68
N ARG A 225 8.57 16.71 10.93
CA ARG A 225 7.55 15.65 10.90
C ARG A 225 7.88 14.41 11.73
N LEU A 226 8.87 14.46 12.61
CA LEU A 226 9.11 13.37 13.56
C LEU A 226 7.85 13.09 14.40
N GLY A 227 7.45 11.83 14.49
CA GLY A 227 6.21 11.39 15.15
C GLY A 227 4.94 11.65 14.34
N PHE A 228 5.03 12.19 13.13
CA PHE A 228 3.87 12.47 12.30
C PHE A 228 3.19 11.18 11.85
N LYS A 229 1.92 11.02 12.22
CA LYS A 229 1.05 9.92 11.80
C LYS A 229 -0.14 10.47 11.02
N ARG A 230 -0.47 9.83 9.90
CA ARG A 230 -1.74 10.06 9.19
C ARG A 230 -2.26 8.78 8.58
N LYS A 231 -3.58 8.60 8.62
CA LYS A 231 -4.26 7.61 7.80
C LYS A 231 -3.96 7.88 6.32
N TYR A 232 -3.78 6.81 5.54
CA TYR A 232 -3.55 6.92 4.10
C TYR A 232 -4.75 7.63 3.41
N VAL A 233 -4.46 8.57 2.52
CA VAL A 233 -5.48 9.36 1.82
C VAL A 233 -5.86 8.64 0.53
N ARG A 234 -7.04 8.01 0.50
CA ARG A 234 -7.51 7.18 -0.62
C ARG A 234 -8.18 7.97 -1.75
N CYS A 235 -8.87 9.08 -1.45
CA CYS A 235 -9.54 9.95 -2.42
C CYS A 235 -9.91 11.33 -1.82
#